data_AF-A0AAV8FWJ1-F1
#
_entry.id   AF-A0AAV8FWJ1-F1
#
_cell.length_a   1.000
_cell.length_b   1.000
_cell.length_c   1.000
_cell.angle_alpha   90.00
_cell.angle_beta   90.00
_cell.angle_gamma   90.00
#
_symmetry.space_group_name_H-M   'P 1'
#
loop_
_entity.id
_entity.type
_entity.pdbx_description
1 polymer ?
#
loop_
_entity_poly.entity_id
_entity_poly.type
_entity_poly.pdbx_seq_one_letter_code
_entity_poly.pdbx_strand_id
1 'polypeptide(L)'
;MALVLYTNAGNTNASKALITAEYSGVKIELAKDFQLEVSNYTPEFLKMSPIGMVPVLETPDGAIFDSNTIARYVAKLKADNPLYGSSLIEYAHIEQWMDFSATEIEAGLGRWIYTARFGFNSTYFNARDKGIKDC
;
A
#
# COMPACT_ATOMS: atom_id res chain seq x y z
N MET A 1 -15.05 15.51 -1.42
CA MET A 1 -13.99 15.17 -2.38
C MET A 1 -13.78 13.66 -2.32
N ALA A 2 -13.44 13.03 -3.45
CA ALA A 2 -13.33 11.57 -3.55
C ALA A 2 -12.00 11.06 -2.99
N LEU A 3 -12.00 9.84 -2.47
CA LEU A 3 -10.78 9.11 -2.13
C LEU A 3 -10.25 8.46 -3.41
N VAL A 4 -9.02 8.78 -3.80
CA VAL A 4 -8.40 8.25 -5.03
C VAL A 4 -7.18 7.41 -4.67
N LEU A 5 -7.19 6.14 -5.07
CA LEU A 5 -6.11 5.20 -4.84
C LEU A 5 -5.25 5.05 -6.10
N TYR A 6 -3.98 5.39 -5.97
CA TYR A 6 -2.95 5.16 -6.98
C TYR A 6 -2.34 3.78 -6.78
N THR A 7 -2.53 2.90 -7.75
CA THR A 7 -1.98 1.54 -7.73
C THR A 7 -2.00 0.91 -9.13
N ASN A 8 -1.39 -0.26 -9.27
CA ASN A 8 -1.42 -1.10 -10.47
C ASN A 8 -2.34 -2.32 -10.25
N ALA A 9 -2.82 -2.91 -11.35
CA ALA A 9 -3.64 -4.12 -11.29
C ALA A 9 -2.90 -5.28 -10.59
N GLY A 10 -3.61 -6.00 -9.72
CA GLY A 10 -3.08 -7.16 -8.99
C GLY A 10 -2.17 -6.83 -7.80
N ASN A 11 -2.04 -5.56 -7.42
CA ASN A 11 -1.23 -5.17 -6.27
C ASN A 11 -1.88 -5.61 -4.94
N THR A 12 -1.29 -6.62 -4.29
CA THR A 12 -1.79 -7.18 -3.02
C THR A 12 -1.78 -6.18 -1.88
N ASN A 13 -0.87 -5.21 -1.88
CA ASN A 13 -0.83 -4.14 -0.88
C ASN A 13 -2.00 -3.17 -1.05
N ALA A 14 -2.41 -2.87 -2.29
CA ALA A 14 -3.59 -2.06 -2.55
C ALA A 14 -4.89 -2.78 -2.16
N SER A 15 -4.93 -4.11 -2.28
CA SER A 15 -6.08 -4.92 -1.86
C SER A 15 -6.43 -4.70 -0.39
N LYS A 16 -5.46 -4.43 0.49
CA LYS A 16 -5.72 -4.13 1.91
C LYS A 16 -6.70 -2.97 2.05
N ALA A 17 -6.40 -1.85 1.39
CA ALA A 17 -7.25 -0.66 1.39
C ALA A 17 -8.62 -0.90 0.76
N LEU A 18 -8.66 -1.60 -0.39
CA LEU A 18 -9.90 -1.87 -1.13
C LEU A 18 -10.84 -2.81 -0.36
N ILE A 19 -10.30 -3.86 0.25
CA ILE A 19 -11.05 -4.78 1.11
C ILE A 19 -11.60 -4.01 2.31
N THR A 20 -10.76 -3.24 3.00
CA THR A 20 -11.24 -2.42 4.12
C THR A 20 -12.35 -1.47 3.66
N ALA A 21 -12.21 -0.82 2.50
CA ALA A 21 -13.22 0.08 1.98
C ALA A 21 -14.56 -0.63 1.73
N GLU A 22 -14.54 -1.81 1.12
CA GLU A 22 -15.73 -2.62 0.85
C GLU A 22 -16.46 -3.00 2.15
N TYR A 23 -15.75 -3.56 3.13
CA TYR A 23 -16.33 -3.92 4.42
C TYR A 23 -16.81 -2.71 5.23
N SER A 24 -16.17 -1.55 5.05
CA SER A 24 -16.56 -0.31 5.71
C SER A 24 -17.67 0.43 4.96
N GLY A 25 -18.05 -0.01 3.76
CA GLY A 25 -18.91 0.74 2.84
C GLY A 25 -18.38 2.15 2.54
N VAL A 26 -17.07 2.28 2.40
CA VAL A 26 -16.37 3.50 1.97
C VAL A 26 -16.06 3.36 0.48
N LYS A 27 -16.37 4.38 -0.32
CA LYS A 27 -16.07 4.36 -1.75
C LYS A 27 -14.65 4.88 -1.99
N ILE A 28 -13.82 4.08 -2.65
CA ILE A 28 -12.50 4.46 -3.15
C ILE A 28 -12.50 4.33 -4.67
N GLU A 29 -12.03 5.36 -5.36
CA GLU A 29 -11.87 5.36 -6.81
C GLU A 29 -10.41 5.03 -7.17
N LEU A 30 -10.20 4.27 -8.24
CA LEU A 30 -8.85 4.02 -8.75
C LEU A 30 -8.44 5.15 -9.69
N ALA A 31 -7.17 5.59 -9.59
CA ALA A 31 -6.61 6.55 -10.52
C ALA A 31 -6.64 6.00 -11.95
N LYS A 32 -7.31 6.68 -12.88
CA LYS A 32 -7.55 6.21 -14.25
C LYS A 32 -6.29 6.20 -15.12
N ASP A 33 -5.44 7.21 -14.96
CA ASP A 33 -4.28 7.45 -15.82
C ASP A 33 -2.94 7.20 -15.08
N PHE A 34 -2.95 6.30 -14.09
CA PHE A 34 -1.74 5.94 -13.36
C PHE A 34 -1.03 4.75 -14.01
N GLN A 35 0.24 4.96 -14.37
CA GLN A 35 1.12 3.91 -14.88
C GLN A 35 2.31 3.71 -13.94
N LEU A 36 2.44 2.50 -13.40
CA LEU A 36 3.60 2.13 -12.59
C LEU A 36 4.87 2.17 -13.44
N GLU A 37 5.98 2.56 -12.81
CA GLU A 37 7.30 2.83 -13.42
C GLU A 37 7.35 4.04 -14.37
N VAL A 38 6.26 4.80 -14.48
CA VAL A 38 6.20 6.04 -15.27
C VAL A 38 5.67 7.19 -14.39
N SER A 39 4.41 7.11 -13.97
CA SER A 39 3.75 8.15 -13.20
C SER A 39 4.33 8.29 -11.79
N ASN A 40 4.83 7.21 -11.18
CA ASN A 40 5.35 7.19 -9.82
C ASN A 40 6.73 7.88 -9.65
N TYR A 41 7.39 8.24 -10.75
CA TYR A 41 8.64 9.00 -10.73
C TYR A 41 8.44 10.50 -11.00
N THR A 42 7.21 10.93 -11.28
CA THR A 42 6.91 12.34 -11.51
C THR A 42 7.09 13.16 -10.21
N PRO A 43 7.55 14.42 -10.29
CA PRO A 43 7.65 15.29 -9.11
C PRO A 43 6.32 15.44 -8.36
N GLU A 44 5.20 15.40 -9.08
CA GLU A 44 3.85 15.46 -8.52
C GLU A 44 3.55 14.24 -7.65
N PHE A 45 3.87 13.03 -8.12
CA PHE A 45 3.67 11.82 -7.34
C PHE A 45 4.64 11.70 -6.16
N LEU A 46 5.91 12.10 -6.35
CA LEU A 46 6.91 12.05 -5.29
C LEU A 46 6.60 13.00 -4.12
N LYS A 47 5.81 14.06 -4.34
CA LYS A 47 5.26 14.90 -3.26
C LYS A 47 4.25 14.14 -2.39
N MET A 48 3.52 13.18 -2.97
CA MET A 48 2.56 12.34 -2.24
C MET A 48 3.23 11.16 -1.55
N SER A 49 4.23 10.56 -2.17
CA SER A 49 4.97 9.40 -1.66
C SER A 49 6.47 9.57 -1.98
N PRO A 50 7.28 9.97 -0.99
CA PRO A 50 8.71 10.23 -1.21
C PRO A 50 9.50 9.01 -1.71
N ILE A 51 8.98 7.82 -1.48
CA ILE A 51 9.54 6.54 -1.89
C ILE A 51 9.17 6.14 -3.34
N GLY A 52 8.19 6.83 -3.96
CA GLY A 52 7.73 6.52 -5.31
C GLY A 52 7.11 5.13 -5.46
N MET A 53 6.63 4.54 -4.36
CA MET A 53 5.98 3.22 -4.33
C MET A 53 4.47 3.35 -4.14
N VAL A 54 3.73 2.36 -4.63
CA VAL A 54 2.28 2.20 -4.49
C VAL A 54 1.94 1.07 -3.52
N PRO A 55 0.79 1.11 -2.83
CA PRO A 55 -0.31 2.08 -2.98
C PRO A 55 -0.07 3.44 -2.33
N VAL A 56 -0.75 4.46 -2.87
CA VAL A 56 -0.88 5.81 -2.28
C VAL A 56 -2.35 6.21 -2.35
N LEU A 57 -2.92 6.66 -1.24
CA LEU A 57 -4.29 7.17 -1.16
C LEU A 57 -4.25 8.71 -1.11
N GLU A 58 -4.83 9.36 -2.10
CA GLU A 58 -5.09 10.79 -2.07
C GLU A 58 -6.44 11.04 -1.39
N THR A 59 -6.40 11.91 -0.38
CA THR A 59 -7.56 12.35 0.40
C THR A 59 -7.72 13.86 0.25
N PRO A 60 -8.88 14.43 0.66
CA PRO A 60 -9.09 15.87 0.62
C PRO A 60 -8.08 16.67 1.48
N ASP A 61 -7.51 16.02 2.51
CA ASP A 61 -6.63 16.66 3.49
C ASP A 61 -5.13 16.40 3.21
N GLY A 62 -4.83 15.56 2.21
CA GLY A 62 -3.47 15.18 1.85
C GLY A 62 -3.34 13.71 1.44
N ALA A 63 -2.15 13.35 0.96
CA ALA A 63 -1.86 11.98 0.55
C ALA A 63 -1.35 11.13 1.73
N ILE A 64 -1.68 9.84 1.68
CA ILE A 64 -1.25 8.83 2.64
C ILE A 64 -0.58 7.71 1.84
N PHE A 65 0.68 7.44 2.14
CA PHE A 65 1.40 6.26 1.64
C PHE A 65 1.50 5.21 2.76
N ASP A 66 1.96 4.01 2.42
CA ASP A 66 1.96 2.78 3.25
C ASP A 66 0.60 2.06 3.33
N SER A 67 0.59 0.79 2.89
CA SER A 67 -0.65 0.03 2.71
C SER A 67 -1.42 -0.28 3.99
N ASN A 68 -0.70 -0.60 5.08
CA ASN A 68 -1.28 -0.86 6.38
C ASN A 68 -1.86 0.44 6.96
N THR A 69 -1.15 1.56 6.79
CA THR A 69 -1.60 2.88 7.22
C THR A 69 -2.84 3.34 6.46
N ILE A 70 -2.88 3.16 5.13
CA ILE A 70 -4.05 3.46 4.31
C ILE A 70 -5.26 2.64 4.78
N ALA A 71 -5.10 1.33 5.02
CA ALA A 71 -6.18 0.48 5.51
C ALA A 71 -6.73 0.98 6.86
N ARG A 72 -5.86 1.33 7.82
CA ARG A 72 -6.28 1.91 9.11
C ARG A 72 -7.04 3.23 8.94
N TYR A 73 -6.58 4.10 8.05
CA TYR A 73 -7.26 5.35 7.74
C TYR A 73 -8.67 5.09 7.20
N VAL A 74 -8.80 4.22 6.19
CA VAL A 74 -10.09 3.87 5.59
C VAL A 74 -11.05 3.25 6.62
N ALA A 75 -10.54 2.39 7.51
CA ALA A 75 -11.35 1.81 8.57
C ALA A 75 -11.93 2.88 9.51
N LYS A 76 -11.13 3.90 9.86
CA LYS A 76 -11.53 5.00 10.75
C LYS A 76 -12.50 6.02 10.15
N LEU A 77 -12.69 6.04 8.84
CA LEU A 77 -13.61 6.99 8.19
C LEU A 77 -15.07 6.78 8.59
N LYS A 78 -15.43 5.59 9.11
CA LYS A 78 -16.73 5.35 9.74
C LYS A 78 -16.55 5.04 11.21
N ALA A 79 -17.24 5.79 12.06
CA ALA A 79 -17.17 5.67 13.51
C ALA A 79 -17.65 4.30 14.03
N ASP A 80 -18.55 3.63 13.31
CA ASP A 80 -19.16 2.36 13.72
C ASP A 80 -18.62 1.17 12.90
N ASN A 81 -17.29 1.12 12.77
CA ASN A 81 -16.60 0.11 11.96
C ASN A 81 -15.93 -0.95 12.83
N PRO A 82 -16.32 -2.24 12.72
CA PRO A 82 -15.73 -3.30 13.53
C PRO A 82 -14.27 -3.60 13.17
N LEU A 83 -13.75 -3.13 12.04
CA LEU A 83 -12.41 -3.47 11.55
C LEU A 83 -11.27 -2.80 12.31
N TYR A 84 -11.54 -1.72 13.04
CA TYR A 84 -10.51 -1.05 13.82
C TYR A 84 -10.57 -1.43 15.30
N GLY A 85 -11.66 -2.00 15.82
CA GLY A 85 -11.84 -2.26 17.26
C GLY A 85 -12.42 -1.04 18.01
N SER A 86 -12.71 -1.20 19.29
CA SER A 86 -13.37 -0.19 20.15
C SER A 86 -12.60 0.16 21.43
N SER A 87 -11.49 -0.51 21.71
CA SER A 87 -10.65 -0.27 22.90
C SER A 87 -9.16 -0.21 22.56
N LEU A 88 -8.36 0.40 23.44
CA LEU A 88 -6.90 0.50 23.25
C LEU A 88 -6.22 -0.86 23.06
N ILE A 89 -6.69 -1.91 23.75
CA ILE A 89 -6.12 -3.25 23.63
C ILE A 89 -6.52 -3.93 22.32
N GLU A 90 -7.74 -3.70 21.82
CA GLU A 90 -8.17 -4.20 20.51
C GLU A 90 -7.38 -3.52 19.39
N TYR A 91 -7.17 -2.20 19.47
CA TYR A 91 -6.29 -1.46 18.56
C TYR A 91 -4.90 -2.08 18.52
N ALA A 92 -4.31 -2.30 19.68
CA ALA A 92 -2.97 -2.89 19.79
C ALA A 92 -2.91 -4.31 19.21
N HIS A 93 -3.92 -5.15 19.42
CA HIS A 93 -3.94 -6.50 18.85
C HIS A 93 -4.08 -6.49 17.32
N ILE A 94 -4.89 -5.59 16.76
CA ILE A 94 -5.03 -5.45 15.31
C ILE A 94 -3.71 -4.97 14.71
N GLU A 95 -3.09 -3.94 15.29
CA GLU A 95 -1.81 -3.41 14.84
C GLU A 95 -0.68 -4.44 14.97
N GLN A 96 -0.65 -5.19 16.08
CA GLN A 96 0.31 -6.29 16.29
C GLN A 96 0.27 -7.30 15.15
N TRP A 97 -0.92 -7.76 14.73
CA TRP A 97 -1.04 -8.74 13.65
C TRP A 97 -0.72 -8.15 12.27
N MET A 98 -1.11 -6.90 12.03
CA MET A 98 -0.79 -6.21 10.78
C MET A 98 0.72 -6.02 10.59
N ASP A 99 1.40 -5.60 11.65
CA ASP A 99 2.84 -5.34 11.61
C ASP A 99 3.62 -6.66 11.60
N PHE A 100 3.22 -7.66 12.41
CA PHE A 100 3.77 -9.01 12.34
C PHE A 100 3.64 -9.64 10.94
N SER A 101 2.48 -9.49 10.28
CA SER A 101 2.31 -9.95 8.91
C SER A 101 3.27 -9.25 7.96
N ALA A 102 3.42 -7.93 8.07
CA ALA A 102 4.29 -7.16 7.19
C ALA A 102 5.78 -7.54 7.36
N THR A 103 6.25 -7.77 8.60
CA THR A 103 7.67 -8.01 8.87
C THR A 103 8.06 -9.49 8.81
N GLU A 104 7.23 -10.38 9.35
CA GLU A 104 7.60 -11.80 9.50
C GLU A 104 7.03 -12.68 8.39
N ILE A 105 5.84 -12.36 7.88
CA ILE A 105 5.15 -13.20 6.89
C ILE A 105 5.47 -12.71 5.48
N GLU A 106 5.10 -11.47 5.15
CA GLU A 106 5.18 -10.91 3.80
C GLU A 106 6.62 -10.83 3.30
N ALA A 107 7.58 -10.47 4.17
CA ALA A 107 8.99 -10.42 3.81
C ALA A 107 9.54 -11.80 3.40
N GLY A 108 9.22 -12.85 4.18
CA GLY A 108 9.62 -14.22 3.88
C GLY A 108 8.91 -14.79 2.66
N LEU A 109 7.59 -14.57 2.55
CA LEU A 109 6.77 -15.00 1.42
C LEU A 109 7.21 -14.34 0.12
N GLY A 110 7.51 -13.04 0.13
CA GLY A 110 8.01 -12.34 -1.06
C GLY A 110 9.25 -13.01 -1.60
N ARG A 111 10.23 -13.31 -0.73
CA ARG A 111 11.44 -14.03 -1.14
C ARG A 111 11.09 -15.38 -1.78
N TRP A 112 10.26 -16.19 -1.14
CA TRP A 112 9.89 -17.50 -1.67
C TRP A 112 9.11 -17.42 -2.99
N ILE A 113 8.13 -16.54 -3.10
CA ILE A 113 7.31 -16.37 -4.31
C ILE A 113 8.19 -15.93 -5.48
N TYR A 114 8.99 -14.88 -5.30
CA TYR A 114 9.80 -14.38 -6.40
C TYR A 114 10.92 -15.37 -6.78
N THR A 115 11.64 -15.94 -5.82
CA THR A 115 12.77 -16.83 -6.15
C THR A 115 12.35 -18.27 -6.47
N ALA A 116 11.55 -18.90 -5.60
CA ALA A 116 11.25 -20.33 -5.70
C ALA A 116 10.06 -20.60 -6.64
N ARG A 117 9.04 -19.73 -6.66
CA ARG A 117 7.85 -19.94 -7.51
C ARG A 117 8.01 -19.37 -8.92
N PHE A 118 8.54 -18.16 -9.04
CA PHE A 118 8.67 -17.49 -10.34
C PHE A 118 10.08 -17.57 -10.94
N GLY A 119 11.06 -18.09 -10.21
CA GLY A 119 12.43 -18.23 -10.71
C GLY A 119 13.13 -16.88 -10.94
N PHE A 120 12.62 -15.78 -10.37
CA PHE A 120 13.31 -14.51 -10.34
C PHE A 120 14.50 -14.64 -9.39
N ASN A 121 15.65 -15.02 -9.95
CA ASN A 121 16.93 -14.82 -9.28
C ASN A 121 17.05 -13.35 -8.88
N SER A 122 17.71 -13.06 -7.75
CA SER A 122 17.83 -11.75 -7.10
C SER A 122 18.40 -10.60 -7.96
N THR A 123 18.59 -10.80 -9.27
CA THR A 123 19.05 -9.81 -10.23
C THR A 123 18.07 -8.66 -10.46
N TYR A 124 16.81 -8.75 -10.02
CA TYR A 124 15.89 -7.59 -10.02
C TYR A 124 16.26 -6.54 -8.96
N PHE A 125 16.92 -6.90 -7.87
CA PHE A 125 17.46 -5.91 -6.93
C PHE A 125 18.64 -5.12 -7.53
N ASN A 126 19.36 -5.69 -8.50
CA ASN A 126 20.45 -4.99 -9.21
C ASN A 126 19.94 -3.95 -10.22
N ALA A 127 18.64 -3.89 -10.53
CA ALA A 127 18.08 -2.83 -11.38
C ALA A 127 18.06 -1.47 -10.64
N ARG A 128 17.91 -1.48 -9.31
CA ARG A 128 18.04 -0.28 -8.47
C ARG A 128 19.46 0.30 -8.52
N ASP A 129 20.48 -0.54 -8.69
CA ASP A 129 21.88 -0.12 -8.86
C ASP A 129 22.20 0.37 -10.29
N LYS A 130 21.38 0.02 -11.29
CA LYS A 130 21.55 0.57 -12.66
C LYS A 130 20.98 1.98 -12.80
N GLY A 131 19.96 2.34 -12.04
CA GLY A 131 19.37 3.69 -12.05
C GLY A 131 20.18 4.76 -11.31
N ILE A 132 21.22 4.39 -10.55
CA ILE A 132 22.11 5.33 -9.83
C ILE A 132 23.36 5.68 -10.65
N LYS A 133 23.65 4.97 -11.73
CA LYS A 133 24.86 5.22 -12.54
C LYS A 133 24.76 6.39 -13.52
N ASP A 134 23.56 6.95 -13.71
CA ASP A 134 23.30 8.03 -14.66
C ASP A 134 22.84 9.35 -13.98
N CYS A 135 23.20 9.56 -12.71
CA CYS A 135 23.14 10.87 -12.02
C CYS A 135 24.55 11.38 -11.70
#